data_AF-A0A1J3EE37-F1
#
_entry.id   AF-A0A1J3EE37-F1
#
_cell.length_a   1.000
_cell.length_b   1.000
_cell.length_c   1.000
_cell.angle_alpha   90.00
_cell.angle_beta   90.00
_cell.angle_gamma   90.00
#
_symmetry.space_group_name_H-M   'P 1'
#
loop_
_entity.id
_entity.type
_entity.pdbx_description
1 polymer ?
#
loop_
_entity_poly.entity_id
_entity_poly.type
_entity_poly.pdbx_seq_one_letter_code
_entity_poly.pdbx_strand_id
1 'polypeptide(L)'
;TAVGGLLIMGGGYFPSNFTQALASLAVLISSVNIAGGFLVTKRMLDMFKRKTDPEEHNYLYAIPSVLTLGGIGAAYYSGIASVYQMGYLAASLCCIGGITGLASQSTARIGNALGLIGVS
;
A
#
# COMPACT_ATOMS: atom_id res chain seq x y z
N THR A 1 7.30 -4.16 -7.77
CA THR A 1 8.58 -4.91 -7.68
C THR A 1 8.65 -5.78 -6.43
N ALA A 2 8.30 -5.27 -5.24
CA ALA A 2 8.26 -6.07 -4.01
C ALA A 2 7.47 -7.39 -4.13
N VAL A 3 6.27 -7.35 -4.72
CA VAL A 3 5.42 -8.55 -4.95
C VAL A 3 6.15 -9.62 -5.76
N GLY A 4 6.85 -9.24 -6.83
CA GLY A 4 7.64 -10.18 -7.64
C GLY A 4 8.83 -10.78 -6.87
N GLY A 5 9.47 -9.98 -6.01
CA GLY A 5 10.50 -10.47 -5.09
C GLY A 5 9.94 -11.46 -4.07
N LEU A 6 8.77 -11.16 -3.47
CA LEU A 6 8.10 -12.04 -2.51
C LEU A 6 7.71 -13.40 -3.10
N LEU A 7 7.30 -13.45 -4.37
CA LEU A 7 6.96 -14.71 -5.04
C LEU A 7 8.16 -15.64 -5.27
N ILE A 8 9.38 -15.07 -5.36
CA ILE A 8 10.62 -15.79 -5.61
C ILE A 8 11.42 -16.01 -4.32
N MET A 9 11.13 -15.23 -3.28
CA MET A 9 11.71 -15.36 -1.96
C MET A 9 11.25 -16.68 -1.32
N GLY A 10 12.18 -17.42 -0.72
CA GLY A 10 11.92 -18.71 -0.10
C GLY A 10 13.12 -19.15 0.74
N GLY A 11 13.06 -20.37 1.27
CA GLY A 11 14.07 -20.91 2.18
C GLY A 11 13.59 -20.92 3.63
N GLY A 12 14.52 -20.82 4.58
CA GLY A 12 14.25 -20.70 6.01
C GLY A 12 14.39 -19.26 6.50
N TYR A 13 14.94 -19.05 7.70
CA TYR A 13 15.30 -17.71 8.19
C TYR A 13 16.34 -17.00 7.30
N PHE A 14 17.17 -17.78 6.59
CA PHE A 14 18.17 -17.28 5.66
C PHE A 14 17.92 -17.82 4.25
N PRO A 15 18.25 -17.04 3.20
CA PRO A 15 18.16 -17.50 1.82
C PRO A 15 19.14 -18.65 1.59
N SER A 16 18.68 -19.73 0.97
CA SER A 16 19.51 -20.90 0.68
C SER A 16 20.19 -20.81 -0.69
N ASN A 17 19.66 -19.99 -1.60
CA ASN A 17 20.12 -19.88 -2.98
C ASN A 17 20.44 -18.42 -3.37
N PHE A 18 21.32 -18.25 -4.35
CA PHE A 18 21.68 -16.94 -4.90
C PHE A 18 20.44 -16.15 -5.38
N THR A 19 19.51 -16.83 -6.05
CA THR A 19 18.23 -16.21 -6.51
C THR A 19 17.38 -15.70 -5.35
N GLN A 20 17.32 -16.43 -4.23
CA GLN A 20 16.56 -16.01 -3.04
C GLN A 20 17.25 -14.83 -2.33
N ALA A 21 18.58 -14.79 -2.32
CA ALA A 21 19.33 -13.65 -1.82
C ALA A 21 19.01 -12.37 -2.64
N LEU A 22 19.04 -12.47 -3.98
CA LEU A 22 18.62 -11.37 -4.86
C LEU A 22 17.15 -10.98 -4.66
N ALA A 23 16.26 -11.95 -4.48
CA ALA A 23 14.85 -11.69 -4.20
C ALA A 23 14.67 -10.93 -2.87
N SER A 24 15.37 -11.33 -1.81
CA SER A 24 15.33 -10.66 -0.51
C SER A 24 15.84 -9.21 -0.59
N LEU A 25 16.93 -8.97 -1.34
CA LEU A 25 17.43 -7.62 -1.61
C LEU A 25 16.44 -6.79 -2.42
N ALA A 26 15.81 -7.38 -3.43
CA ALA A 26 14.80 -6.70 -4.23
C ALA A 26 13.58 -6.29 -3.40
N VAL A 27 13.12 -7.14 -2.48
CA VAL A 27 12.06 -6.82 -1.52
C VAL A 27 12.50 -5.70 -0.59
N LEU A 28 13.71 -5.76 -0.03
CA LEU A 28 14.26 -4.74 0.85
C LEU A 28 14.31 -3.37 0.16
N ILE A 29 14.93 -3.28 -1.01
CA ILE A 29 15.04 -2.02 -1.76
C ILE A 29 13.64 -1.49 -2.12
N SER A 30 12.73 -2.37 -2.54
CA SER A 30 11.35 -1.98 -2.84
C SER A 30 10.62 -1.45 -1.61
N SER A 31 10.84 -2.04 -0.43
CA SER A 31 10.23 -1.58 0.83
C SER A 31 10.69 -0.18 1.22
N VAL A 32 11.99 0.13 1.01
CA VAL A 32 12.55 1.47 1.24
C VAL A 32 11.92 2.48 0.30
N ASN A 33 11.74 2.12 -0.97
CA ASN A 33 11.08 2.99 -1.95
C ASN A 33 9.62 3.27 -1.59
N ILE A 34 8.86 2.26 -1.14
CA ILE A 34 7.48 2.44 -0.70
C ILE A 34 7.42 3.37 0.51
N ALA A 35 8.15 3.05 1.59
CA ALA A 35 8.13 3.84 2.81
C ALA A 35 8.63 5.29 2.58
N GLY A 36 9.73 5.44 1.85
CA GLY A 36 10.30 6.74 1.51
C GLY A 36 9.38 7.57 0.61
N GLY A 37 8.81 6.95 -0.42
CA GLY A 37 7.90 7.61 -1.35
C GLY A 37 6.68 8.18 -0.64
N PHE A 38 5.96 7.38 0.15
CA PHE A 38 4.78 7.86 0.86
C PHE A 38 5.09 8.88 1.97
N LEU A 39 6.25 8.77 2.64
CA LEU A 39 6.68 9.76 3.64
C LEU A 39 6.96 11.12 3.01
N VAL A 40 7.68 11.13 1.88
CA VAL A 40 7.98 12.37 1.16
C VAL A 40 6.71 12.98 0.55
N THR A 41 5.83 12.17 -0.05
CA THR A 41 4.54 12.66 -0.56
C THR A 41 3.72 13.32 0.54
N LYS A 42 3.65 12.70 1.72
CA LYS A 42 2.95 13.31 2.87
C LYS A 42 3.55 14.67 3.24
N ARG A 43 4.87 14.75 3.37
CA ARG A 43 5.56 16.02 3.69
C ARG A 43 5.33 17.09 2.62
N MET A 44 5.29 16.70 1.35
CA MET A 44 4.99 17.62 0.25
C MET A 44 3.56 18.15 0.33
N LEU A 45 2.59 17.28 0.61
CA LEU A 45 1.19 17.67 0.76
C LEU A 45 0.95 18.56 1.99
N ASP A 46 1.69 18.32 3.08
CA ASP A 46 1.60 19.13 4.30
C ASP A 46 2.06 20.58 4.07
N MET A 47 2.90 20.86 3.05
CA MET A 47 3.29 22.24 2.69
C MET A 47 2.15 23.06 2.09
N PHE A 48 1.12 22.42 1.54
CA PHE A 48 -0.03 23.10 0.93
C PHE A 48 -1.16 23.39 1.93
N LYS A 49 -1.08 22.84 3.15
CA LYS A 49 -2.07 23.08 4.21
C LYS A 49 -1.97 24.51 4.74
N ARG A 50 -3.09 25.22 4.73
CA ARG A 50 -3.19 26.57 5.31
C ARG A 50 -3.57 26.45 6.79
N LYS A 51 -3.16 27.44 7.59
CA LYS A 51 -3.48 27.50 9.03
C LYS A 51 -4.97 27.65 9.34
N THR A 52 -5.77 28.08 8.35
CA THR A 52 -7.22 28.28 8.45
C THR A 52 -8.03 27.08 7.93
N ASP A 53 -7.37 26.04 7.42
CA ASP A 53 -8.08 24.87 6.90
C ASP A 53 -8.67 24.05 8.07
N PRO A 54 -9.86 23.44 7.88
CA PRO A 54 -10.49 22.61 8.90
C PRO A 54 -9.60 21.43 9.32
N GLU A 55 -9.82 20.93 10.53
CA GLU A 55 -9.11 19.74 11.02
C GLU A 55 -9.40 18.53 10.14
N GLU A 56 -8.36 17.76 9.87
CA GLU A 56 -8.47 16.58 9.02
C GLU A 56 -8.38 15.31 9.85
N HIS A 57 -9.41 14.48 9.71
CA HIS A 57 -9.49 13.19 10.38
C HIS A 57 -8.84 12.08 9.53
N ASN A 58 -7.56 12.23 9.18
CA ASN A 58 -6.86 11.26 8.33
C ASN A 58 -6.78 9.85 8.93
N TYR A 59 -6.88 9.72 10.25
CA TYR A 59 -6.96 8.43 10.93
C TYR A 59 -8.22 7.63 10.53
N LEU A 60 -9.28 8.30 10.07
CA LEU A 60 -10.52 7.64 9.65
C LEU A 60 -10.29 6.77 8.40
N TYR A 61 -9.29 7.08 7.58
CA TYR A 61 -8.89 6.24 6.44
C TYR A 61 -8.19 4.93 6.85
N ALA A 62 -7.80 4.78 8.11
CA ALA A 62 -7.36 3.48 8.63
C ALA A 62 -8.53 2.48 8.76
N ILE A 63 -9.78 2.96 8.84
CA ILE A 63 -10.96 2.10 8.93
C ILE A 63 -11.13 1.26 7.64
N PRO A 64 -11.23 1.86 6.44
CA PRO A 64 -11.38 1.08 5.21
C PRO A 64 -10.15 0.21 4.92
N SER A 65 -8.95 0.62 5.35
CA SER A 65 -7.73 -0.20 5.16
C SER A 65 -7.78 -1.49 5.98
N VAL A 66 -8.11 -1.36 7.28
CA VAL A 66 -8.24 -2.51 8.18
C VAL A 66 -9.42 -3.39 7.79
N LEU A 67 -10.54 -2.80 7.37
CA LEU A 67 -11.70 -3.56 6.87
C LEU A 67 -11.35 -4.38 5.63
N THR A 68 -10.63 -3.79 4.68
CA THR A 68 -10.25 -4.49 3.43
C THR A 68 -9.27 -5.62 3.71
N LEU A 69 -8.22 -5.36 4.51
CA LEU A 69 -7.26 -6.39 4.92
C LEU A 69 -7.93 -7.51 5.73
N GLY A 70 -8.76 -7.15 6.71
CA GLY A 70 -9.50 -8.10 7.54
C GLY A 70 -10.49 -8.93 6.72
N GLY A 71 -11.18 -8.31 5.76
CA GLY A 71 -12.09 -8.98 4.83
C GLY A 71 -11.38 -10.01 3.96
N ILE A 72 -10.23 -9.66 3.38
CA ILE A 72 -9.41 -10.60 2.58
C ILE A 72 -8.87 -11.73 3.47
N GLY A 73 -8.41 -11.42 4.68
CA GLY A 73 -7.92 -12.43 5.64
C GLY A 73 -9.00 -13.41 6.10
N ALA A 74 -10.21 -12.91 6.38
CA ALA A 74 -11.36 -13.75 6.70
C ALA A 74 -11.78 -14.60 5.49
N ALA A 75 -11.77 -14.02 4.29
CA ALA A 75 -12.09 -14.73 3.05
C ALA A 75 -11.09 -15.87 2.79
N TYR A 76 -9.79 -15.63 3.05
CA TYR A 76 -8.75 -16.65 2.99
C TYR A 76 -9.02 -17.81 3.98
N TYR A 77 -9.37 -17.51 5.23
CA TYR A 77 -9.68 -18.54 6.23
C TYR A 77 -10.92 -19.36 5.87
N SER A 78 -11.93 -18.73 5.26
CA SER A 78 -13.15 -19.40 4.81
C SER A 78 -12.99 -20.21 3.52
N GLY A 79 -11.82 -20.19 2.88
CA GLY A 79 -11.54 -20.98 1.66
C GLY A 79 -12.33 -20.53 0.42
N ILE A 80 -12.78 -19.27 0.38
CA ILE A 80 -13.48 -18.72 -0.78
C ILE A 80 -12.56 -18.78 -2.01
N ALA A 81 -13.08 -19.24 -3.14
CA ALA A 81 -12.33 -19.26 -4.39
C ALA A 81 -11.93 -17.83 -4.80
N SER A 82 -10.79 -17.65 -5.47
CA SER A 82 -10.39 -16.38 -6.11
C SER A 82 -10.10 -15.17 -5.19
N VAL A 83 -9.86 -15.38 -3.89
CA VAL A 83 -9.51 -14.31 -2.93
C VAL A 83 -8.34 -13.44 -3.40
N TYR A 84 -7.30 -14.04 -3.97
CA TYR A 84 -6.15 -13.30 -4.48
C TYR A 84 -6.50 -12.36 -5.66
N GLN A 85 -7.37 -12.80 -6.56
CA GLN A 85 -7.81 -12.00 -7.72
C GLN A 85 -8.68 -10.82 -7.28
N MET A 86 -9.56 -11.04 -6.30
CA MET A 86 -10.34 -9.97 -5.67
C MET A 86 -9.42 -8.97 -4.95
N GLY A 87 -8.40 -9.45 -4.24
CA GLY A 87 -7.40 -8.60 -3.59
C GLY A 87 -6.63 -7.74 -4.60
N TYR A 88 -6.17 -8.31 -5.71
CA TYR A 88 -5.49 -7.55 -6.77
C TYR A 88 -6.40 -6.51 -7.42
N LEU A 89 -7.69 -6.83 -7.62
CA LEU A 89 -8.67 -5.87 -8.12
C LEU A 89 -8.83 -4.70 -7.14
N ALA A 90 -9.07 -4.99 -5.85
CA ALA A 90 -9.22 -3.97 -4.81
C ALA A 90 -7.97 -3.07 -4.71
N ALA A 91 -6.78 -3.66 -4.70
CA ALA A 91 -5.51 -2.94 -4.69
C ALA A 91 -5.36 -2.01 -5.91
N SER A 92 -5.70 -2.51 -7.11
CA SER A 92 -5.63 -1.71 -8.34
C SER A 92 -6.59 -0.53 -8.34
N LEU A 93 -7.84 -0.72 -7.87
CA LEU A 93 -8.83 0.35 -7.75
C LEU A 93 -8.40 1.41 -6.73
N CYS A 94 -7.82 1.00 -5.61
CA CYS A 94 -7.27 1.92 -4.61
C CYS A 94 -6.06 2.70 -5.15
N CYS A 95 -5.19 2.07 -5.93
CA CYS A 95 -4.08 2.77 -6.58
C CYS A 95 -4.57 3.80 -7.61
N ILE A 96 -5.55 3.43 -8.44
CA ILE A 96 -6.15 4.33 -9.43
C ILE A 96 -6.82 5.52 -8.72
N GLY A 97 -7.66 5.24 -7.72
CA GLY A 97 -8.31 6.27 -6.92
C GLY A 97 -7.32 7.15 -6.15
N GLY A 98 -6.16 6.61 -5.77
CA GLY A 98 -5.06 7.37 -5.17
C GLY A 98 -4.50 8.42 -6.11
N ILE A 99 -4.17 8.04 -7.35
CA ILE A 99 -3.68 8.96 -8.38
C ILE A 99 -4.77 9.96 -8.78
N THR A 100 -6.02 9.51 -8.92
CA THR A 100 -7.15 10.42 -9.19
C THR A 100 -7.36 11.42 -8.06
N GLY A 101 -7.23 11.00 -6.80
CA GLY A 101 -7.33 11.88 -5.64
C GLY A 101 -6.22 12.93 -5.59
N LEU A 102 -5.02 12.59 -6.06
CA LEU A 102 -3.89 13.53 -6.18
C LEU A 102 -4.10 14.62 -7.24
N ALA A 103 -5.07 14.47 -8.15
CA ALA A 103 -5.31 15.44 -9.23
C ALA A 103 -5.90 16.78 -8.74
N SER A 104 -6.50 16.82 -7.55
CA SER A 104 -7.00 18.06 -6.93
C SER A 104 -6.35 18.28 -5.57
N GLN A 105 -5.94 19.52 -5.28
CA GLN A 105 -5.38 19.92 -3.99
C GLN A 105 -6.33 19.60 -2.82
N SER A 106 -7.64 19.72 -3.02
CA SER A 106 -8.64 19.42 -1.98
C SER A 106 -8.69 17.93 -1.62
N THR A 107 -8.39 17.04 -2.57
CA THR A 107 -8.48 15.58 -2.40
C THR A 107 -7.10 14.91 -2.34
N ALA A 108 -6.01 15.66 -2.47
CA ALA A 108 -4.66 15.11 -2.61
C ALA A 108 -4.23 14.26 -1.40
N ARG A 109 -4.68 14.64 -0.20
CA ARG A 109 -4.42 13.88 1.03
C ARG A 109 -5.18 12.57 1.08
N ILE A 110 -6.42 12.56 0.58
CA ILE A 110 -7.22 11.34 0.38
C ILE A 110 -6.52 10.45 -0.65
N GLY A 111 -6.03 11.02 -1.74
CA GLY A 111 -5.29 10.30 -2.77
C GLY A 111 -4.04 9.60 -2.22
N ASN A 112 -3.27 10.28 -1.38
CA ASN A 112 -2.11 9.68 -0.73
C ASN A 112 -2.50 8.54 0.23
N ALA A 113 -3.58 8.70 1.00
CA ALA A 113 -4.08 7.65 1.88
C ALA A 113 -4.59 6.43 1.08
N LEU A 114 -5.40 6.65 0.03
CA LEU A 114 -5.92 5.58 -0.83
C LEU A 114 -4.79 4.81 -1.54
N GLY A 115 -3.76 5.52 -2.00
CA GLY A 115 -2.58 4.90 -2.59
C GLY A 115 -1.84 4.01 -1.59
N LEU A 116 -1.78 4.42 -0.32
CA LEU A 116 -1.16 3.63 0.74
C LEU A 116 -1.98 2.37 1.04
N ILE A 117 -3.31 2.48 1.04
CA ILE A 117 -4.23 1.33 1.16
C ILE A 117 -4.04 0.34 0.02
N GLY A 118 -3.88 0.81 -1.22
CA GLY A 118 -3.69 -0.07 -2.37
C GLY A 118 -2.35 -0.83 -2.39
N VAL A 119 -1.36 -0.38 -1.61
CA VAL A 119 -0.05 -1.03 -1.47
C VAL A 119 0.01 -1.93 -0.22
N SER A 120 -0.93 -1.76 0.72
CA SER A 120 -0.98 -2.45 2.02
C SER A 120 -1.62 -3.84 1.94
#